data_AF-A0A9W9X7Z1-F1
#
_entry.id   AF-A0A9W9X7Z1-F1
#
_cell.length_a   1.000
_cell.length_b   1.000
_cell.length_c   1.000
_cell.angle_alpha   90.00
_cell.angle_beta   90.00
_cell.angle_gamma   90.00
#
_symmetry.space_group_name_H-M   'P 1'
#
loop_
_entity.id
_entity.type
_entity.pdbx_description
1 polymer ?
#
loop_
_entity_poly.entity_id
_entity_poly.type
_entity_poly.pdbx_seq_one_letter_code
_entity_poly.pdbx_strand_id
1 'polypeptide(L)'
;MIHAILTDSPEFPLRNVDIIGCGSTLGNLLRFARGSPPSFRMLVEVVGSTVFLIRREKSPTETIPDIRGYGHTFPESYTSWDPSVKGSESHQRLVNYNFAGMKCVVRFEVDGFLPDLVTEDLKVQKNHASETADVDTNDLVSSIQGLMISSVSVGSASEDATVKALKVSKKGHYIPQRAVFDLKTRSIMRVHVRTLEEELPRLWIRQIPNFILAYHTLGRFNDIRVQDIREELKHWEASQQPALIKFATLLHNIVSFARGLNDCKFEIEYEEGEKILSFREPGGVVNSVLPTSLARI
;
A
#
# COMPACT_ATOMS: atom_id res chain seq x y z
N MET A 1 -6.31 -3.57 -8.35
CA MET A 1 -5.30 -4.54 -7.85
C MET A 1 -5.25 -5.79 -8.73
N ILE A 2 -6.28 -6.65 -8.75
CA ILE A 2 -6.30 -7.87 -9.58
C ILE A 2 -6.09 -7.57 -11.07
N HIS A 3 -6.77 -6.57 -11.62
CA HIS A 3 -6.52 -6.12 -13.00
C HIS A 3 -5.05 -5.76 -13.28
N ALA A 4 -4.35 -5.14 -12.31
CA ALA A 4 -2.95 -4.78 -12.49
C ALA A 4 -2.06 -6.03 -12.54
N ILE A 5 -2.29 -7.01 -11.66
CA ILE A 5 -1.61 -8.31 -11.68
C ILE A 5 -1.80 -8.98 -13.05
N LEU A 6 -3.04 -9.12 -13.51
CA LEU A 6 -3.35 -9.82 -14.77
C LEU A 6 -2.89 -9.05 -16.01
N THR A 7 -2.74 -7.73 -15.93
CA THR A 7 -2.23 -6.91 -17.04
C THR A 7 -0.71 -7.02 -17.17
N ASP A 8 -0.02 -7.08 -16.04
CA ASP A 8 1.44 -7.16 -15.94
C ASP A 8 1.94 -8.60 -16.14
N SER A 9 1.29 -9.54 -15.46
CA SER A 9 1.60 -10.97 -15.46
C SER A 9 0.32 -11.80 -15.64
N PRO A 10 -0.17 -12.01 -16.88
CA PRO A 10 -1.41 -12.74 -17.16
C PRO A 10 -1.45 -14.16 -16.59
N GLU A 11 -0.30 -14.82 -16.52
CA GLU A 11 -0.13 -16.19 -16.01
C GLU A 11 0.05 -16.26 -14.48
N PHE A 12 -0.11 -15.14 -13.77
CA PHE A 12 0.05 -15.13 -12.32
C PHE A 12 -1.00 -16.06 -11.66
N PRO A 13 -0.58 -17.03 -10.83
CA PRO A 13 -1.46 -18.06 -10.31
C PRO A 13 -2.30 -17.55 -9.13
N LEU A 14 -3.31 -16.71 -9.40
CA LEU A 14 -4.17 -16.10 -8.38
C LEU A 14 -4.82 -17.13 -7.44
N ARG A 15 -5.20 -18.31 -7.95
CA ARG A 15 -5.77 -19.43 -7.16
C ARG A 15 -4.81 -20.02 -6.13
N ASN A 16 -3.51 -19.75 -6.28
CA ASN A 16 -2.45 -20.23 -5.40
C ASN A 16 -2.00 -19.14 -4.41
N VAL A 17 -2.88 -18.16 -4.12
CA VAL A 17 -2.65 -17.14 -3.10
C VAL A 17 -3.59 -17.39 -1.94
N ASP A 18 -3.04 -17.44 -0.72
CA ASP A 18 -3.84 -17.66 0.48
C ASP A 18 -4.48 -16.36 0.96
N ILE A 19 -3.69 -15.27 0.98
CA ILE A 19 -4.12 -13.98 1.51
C ILE A 19 -3.81 -12.88 0.51
N ILE A 20 -4.81 -12.06 0.21
CA ILE A 20 -4.64 -10.80 -0.50
C ILE A 20 -5.06 -9.67 0.43
N GLY A 21 -4.16 -8.72 0.68
CA GLY A 21 -4.44 -7.59 1.56
C GLY A 21 -3.65 -6.35 1.17
N CYS A 22 -3.57 -5.41 2.10
CA CYS A 22 -2.73 -4.24 1.95
C CYS A 22 -1.88 -4.02 3.20
N GLY A 23 -0.88 -3.14 3.09
CA GLY A 23 0.00 -2.81 4.20
C GLY A 23 -0.75 -2.33 5.46
N SER A 24 -1.93 -1.73 5.29
CA SER A 24 -2.76 -1.33 6.43
C SER A 24 -3.50 -2.50 7.08
N THR A 25 -4.06 -3.45 6.32
CA THR A 25 -4.84 -4.55 6.89
C THR A 25 -3.92 -5.51 7.65
N LEU A 26 -2.84 -5.97 7.01
CA LEU A 26 -1.84 -6.78 7.69
C LEU A 26 -1.15 -5.99 8.81
N GLY A 27 -0.93 -4.69 8.63
CA GLY A 27 -0.33 -3.81 9.64
C GLY A 27 -1.14 -3.74 10.93
N ASN A 28 -2.47 -3.63 10.82
CA ASN A 28 -3.36 -3.62 11.98
C ASN A 28 -3.33 -4.96 12.73
N LEU A 29 -3.39 -6.09 12.00
CA LEU A 29 -3.30 -7.43 12.59
C LEU A 29 -1.95 -7.68 13.26
N LEU A 30 -0.84 -7.21 12.67
CA LEU A 30 0.48 -7.30 13.29
C LEU A 30 0.57 -6.44 14.57
N ARG A 31 0.01 -5.21 14.57
CA ARG A 31 -0.05 -4.39 15.79
C ARG A 31 -0.87 -5.08 16.88
N PHE A 32 -1.97 -5.76 16.51
CA PHE A 32 -2.75 -6.57 17.43
C PHE A 32 -1.93 -7.71 18.03
N ALA A 33 -1.21 -8.47 17.20
CA ALA A 33 -0.32 -9.52 17.67
C ALA A 33 0.82 -9.03 18.58
N ARG A 34 1.24 -7.76 18.40
CA ARG A 34 2.24 -7.07 19.24
C ARG A 34 1.65 -6.46 20.53
N GLY A 35 0.33 -6.43 20.69
CA GLY A 35 -0.35 -6.01 21.91
C GLY A 35 -0.61 -4.49 22.05
N SER A 36 -0.41 -3.71 21.00
CA SER A 36 -0.68 -2.26 21.00
C SER A 36 -1.41 -1.74 19.74
N PRO A 37 -2.48 -2.39 19.28
CA PRO A 37 -3.28 -1.87 18.18
C PRO A 37 -4.19 -0.70 18.63
N PRO A 38 -4.31 0.37 17.84
CA PRO A 38 -5.51 1.22 17.92
C PRO A 38 -6.73 0.43 17.42
N SER A 39 -7.94 0.90 17.70
CA SER A 39 -9.17 0.31 17.15
C SER A 39 -9.09 0.20 15.61
N PHE A 40 -9.54 -0.91 15.06
CA PHE A 40 -9.59 -1.09 13.61
C PHE A 40 -10.70 -2.03 13.19
N ARG A 41 -11.12 -1.87 11.94
CA ARG A 41 -12.08 -2.74 11.27
C ARG A 41 -11.59 -3.10 9.88
N MET A 42 -11.91 -4.31 9.44
CA MET A 42 -11.68 -4.74 8.07
C MET A 42 -12.71 -5.79 7.66
N LEU A 43 -13.06 -5.78 6.39
CA LEU A 43 -13.88 -6.84 5.81
C LEU A 43 -12.98 -7.99 5.36
N VAL A 44 -13.51 -9.19 5.49
CA VAL A 44 -12.91 -10.41 4.98
C VAL A 44 -13.85 -10.99 3.95
N GLU A 45 -13.34 -11.31 2.77
CA GLU A 45 -14.09 -12.00 1.73
C GLU A 45 -13.29 -13.17 1.16
N VAL A 46 -13.93 -14.32 0.96
CA VAL A 46 -13.32 -15.47 0.29
C VAL A 46 -13.77 -15.53 -1.16
N VAL A 47 -12.80 -15.60 -2.09
CA VAL A 47 -13.07 -15.90 -3.50
C VAL A 47 -12.22 -17.10 -3.90
N GLY A 48 -12.88 -18.18 -4.31
CA GLY A 48 -12.22 -19.47 -4.49
C GLY A 48 -11.61 -19.95 -3.17
N SER A 49 -10.28 -20.11 -3.13
CA SER A 49 -9.52 -20.43 -1.91
C SER A 49 -8.87 -19.20 -1.28
N THR A 50 -8.90 -18.04 -1.92
CA THR A 50 -8.15 -16.84 -1.52
C THR A 50 -8.96 -15.98 -0.55
N VAL A 51 -8.32 -15.60 0.55
CA VAL A 51 -8.91 -14.71 1.57
C VAL A 51 -8.47 -13.27 1.31
N PHE A 52 -9.44 -12.40 1.04
CA PHE A 52 -9.22 -10.97 0.84
C PHE A 52 -9.43 -10.21 2.15
N LEU A 53 -8.44 -9.42 2.56
CA LEU A 53 -8.51 -8.49 3.68
C LEU A 53 -8.68 -7.06 3.15
N ILE A 54 -9.86 -6.50 3.35
CA ILE A 54 -10.30 -5.26 2.72
C ILE A 54 -10.42 -4.17 3.78
N ARG A 55 -9.81 -3.00 3.53
CA ARG A 55 -9.88 -1.87 4.46
C ARG A 55 -11.34 -1.45 4.62
N ARG A 56 -11.76 -1.29 5.88
CA ARG A 56 -13.01 -0.62 6.23
C ARG A 56 -12.68 0.64 7.02
N GLU A 57 -12.31 1.67 6.27
CA GLU A 57 -11.99 2.97 6.84
C GLU A 57 -13.25 3.77 7.14
N LYS A 58 -13.09 4.78 7.98
CA LYS A 58 -14.11 5.82 8.12
C LYS A 58 -14.23 6.62 6.81
N SER A 59 -15.25 7.45 6.70
CA SER A 59 -15.56 8.17 5.45
C SER A 59 -14.31 8.90 4.91
N PRO A 60 -14.03 8.84 3.59
CA PRO A 60 -12.97 9.65 2.96
C PRO A 60 -13.13 11.17 3.21
N THR A 61 -14.32 11.60 3.60
CA THR A 61 -14.64 13.00 3.93
C THR A 61 -14.36 13.35 5.40
N GLU A 62 -13.98 12.39 6.24
CA GLU A 62 -13.61 12.66 7.63
C GLU A 62 -12.24 13.33 7.66
N THR A 63 -12.26 14.65 7.78
CA THR A 63 -11.05 15.45 7.98
C THR A 63 -10.57 15.27 9.40
N ILE A 64 -9.28 14.95 9.58
CA ILE A 64 -8.64 15.12 10.88
C ILE A 64 -8.46 16.64 11.06
N PRO A 65 -9.10 17.27 12.05
CA PRO A 65 -8.91 18.70 12.29
C PRO A 65 -7.44 18.96 12.68
N ASP A 66 -6.92 20.13 12.29
CA ASP A 66 -5.58 20.60 12.69
C ASP A 66 -4.39 19.73 12.25
N ILE A 67 -4.44 19.11 11.07
CA ILE A 67 -3.24 18.47 10.49
C ILE A 67 -2.16 19.54 10.25
N ARG A 68 -1.16 19.56 11.13
CA ARG A 68 0.06 20.33 10.96
C ARG A 68 1.19 19.38 10.61
N GLY A 69 1.65 19.43 9.36
CA GLY A 69 2.73 18.58 8.90
C GLY A 69 3.12 18.89 7.47
N TYR A 70 4.33 18.48 7.10
CA TYR A 70 4.91 18.70 5.77
C TYR A 70 5.06 17.39 4.99
N GLY A 71 4.23 16.39 5.33
CA GLY A 71 4.33 15.02 4.82
C GLY A 71 3.99 14.89 3.33
N HIS A 72 3.16 15.79 2.77
CA HIS A 72 2.86 15.84 1.34
C HIS A 72 3.77 16.82 0.59
N THR A 73 4.05 17.98 1.19
CA THR A 73 4.89 19.01 0.57
C THR A 73 6.34 18.55 0.38
N PHE A 74 6.88 17.71 1.28
CA PHE A 74 8.22 17.17 1.12
C PHE A 74 8.37 16.32 -0.15
N PRO A 75 7.60 15.21 -0.34
CA PRO A 75 7.75 14.41 -1.55
C PRO A 75 7.47 15.25 -2.81
N GLU A 76 6.50 16.16 -2.79
CA GLU A 76 6.24 17.06 -3.93
C GLU A 76 7.44 17.95 -4.29
N SER A 77 8.20 18.42 -3.30
CA SER A 77 9.33 19.34 -3.51
C SER A 77 10.67 18.63 -3.72
N TYR A 78 10.83 17.41 -3.20
CA TYR A 78 12.10 16.68 -3.15
C TYR A 78 12.11 15.40 -3.99
N THR A 79 11.02 15.09 -4.70
CA THR A 79 10.97 14.00 -5.69
C THR A 79 10.55 14.54 -7.04
N SER A 80 10.73 13.74 -8.08
CA SER A 80 10.26 14.06 -9.43
C SER A 80 9.56 12.86 -10.03
N TRP A 81 8.53 13.12 -10.83
CA TRP A 81 7.86 12.09 -11.62
C TRP A 81 8.72 11.73 -12.82
N ASP A 82 8.82 10.44 -13.13
CA ASP A 82 9.28 10.03 -14.45
C ASP A 82 8.29 10.58 -15.51
N PRO A 83 8.78 11.18 -16.62
CA PRO A 83 7.92 11.81 -17.62
C PRO A 83 6.81 10.91 -18.14
N SER A 84 7.05 9.60 -18.23
CA SER A 84 6.08 8.64 -18.75
C SER A 84 4.89 8.38 -17.81
N VAL A 85 5.02 8.69 -16.50
CA VAL A 85 3.97 8.50 -15.49
C VAL A 85 3.57 9.79 -14.78
N LYS A 86 4.09 10.93 -15.23
CA LYS A 86 3.68 12.26 -14.77
C LYS A 86 2.15 12.44 -14.92
N GLY A 87 1.52 12.97 -13.87
CA GLY A 87 0.06 13.10 -13.78
C GLY A 87 -0.64 11.91 -13.09
N SER A 88 0.11 10.92 -12.61
CA SER A 88 -0.44 9.86 -11.75
C SER A 88 -0.80 10.41 -10.37
N GLU A 89 -1.90 9.92 -9.79
CA GLU A 89 -2.35 10.30 -8.44
C GLU A 89 -1.58 9.57 -7.32
N SER A 90 -1.20 8.31 -7.55
CA SER A 90 -0.43 7.52 -6.58
C SER A 90 0.36 6.43 -7.29
N HIS A 91 1.39 5.92 -6.61
CA HIS A 91 2.15 4.75 -7.06
C HIS A 91 1.93 3.58 -6.11
N GLN A 92 1.23 2.56 -6.61
CA GLN A 92 0.85 1.39 -5.82
C GLN A 92 1.73 0.22 -6.20
N ARG A 93 2.32 -0.43 -5.21
CA ARG A 93 3.10 -1.65 -5.36
C ARG A 93 2.34 -2.85 -4.83
N LEU A 94 2.56 -3.99 -5.47
CA LEU A 94 2.14 -5.29 -4.98
C LEU A 94 3.39 -6.14 -4.78
N VAL A 95 3.54 -6.72 -3.60
CA VAL A 95 4.60 -7.70 -3.31
C VAL A 95 3.96 -9.05 -3.03
N ASN A 96 4.62 -10.11 -3.46
CA ASN A 96 4.26 -11.48 -3.17
C ASN A 96 5.36 -12.11 -2.31
N TYR A 97 5.00 -12.68 -1.17
CA TYR A 97 5.92 -13.39 -0.30
C TYR A 97 5.24 -14.52 0.47
N ASN A 98 6.04 -15.46 0.97
CA ASN A 98 5.55 -16.50 1.87
C ASN A 98 5.77 -16.06 3.31
N PHE A 99 4.74 -16.16 4.15
CA PHE A 99 4.86 -15.93 5.59
C PHE A 99 4.16 -17.07 6.33
N ALA A 100 4.89 -17.74 7.23
CA ALA A 100 4.39 -18.87 8.01
C ALA A 100 3.65 -19.94 7.17
N GLY A 101 4.16 -20.22 5.96
CA GLY A 101 3.59 -21.18 5.03
C GLY A 101 2.42 -20.67 4.18
N MET A 102 1.96 -19.43 4.37
CA MET A 102 0.89 -18.81 3.57
C MET A 102 1.49 -17.91 2.49
N LYS A 103 0.95 -18.00 1.27
CA LYS A 103 1.27 -17.09 0.17
C LYS A 103 0.45 -15.81 0.30
N CYS A 104 1.15 -14.70 0.47
CA CYS A 104 0.57 -13.39 0.70
C CYS A 104 0.86 -12.45 -0.46
N VAL A 105 -0.17 -11.80 -1.00
CA VAL A 105 -0.02 -10.64 -1.88
C VAL A 105 -0.45 -9.39 -1.11
N VAL A 106 0.48 -8.44 -0.99
CA VAL A 106 0.27 -7.22 -0.20
C VAL A 106 0.43 -5.99 -1.07
N ARG A 107 -0.64 -5.20 -1.14
CA ARG A 107 -0.63 -3.88 -1.79
C ARG A 107 -0.21 -2.78 -0.84
N PHE A 108 0.59 -1.82 -1.28
CA PHE A 108 0.85 -0.59 -0.55
C PHE A 108 1.26 0.54 -1.50
N GLU A 109 1.09 1.76 -1.04
CA GLU A 109 1.64 2.93 -1.72
C GLU A 109 3.13 3.08 -1.39
N VAL A 110 3.91 3.49 -2.39
CA VAL A 110 5.35 3.73 -2.31
C VAL A 110 5.62 5.21 -2.55
N ASP A 111 6.51 5.79 -1.74
CA ASP A 111 6.83 7.23 -1.82
C ASP A 111 7.80 7.55 -2.97
N GLY A 112 8.59 6.58 -3.43
CA GLY A 112 9.43 6.71 -4.61
C GLY A 112 10.47 5.61 -4.76
N PHE A 113 11.47 5.86 -5.60
CA PHE A 113 12.62 4.98 -5.77
C PHE A 113 13.93 5.75 -5.91
N LEU A 114 15.04 5.09 -5.61
CA LEU A 114 16.40 5.60 -5.77
C LEU A 114 16.93 5.22 -7.16
N PRO A 115 17.16 6.17 -8.09
CA PRO A 115 17.56 5.86 -9.47
C PRO A 115 18.85 5.04 -9.57
N ASP A 116 19.83 5.30 -8.70
CA ASP A 116 21.11 4.57 -8.70
C ASP A 116 20.91 3.07 -8.47
N LEU A 117 19.91 2.70 -7.67
CA LEU A 117 19.54 1.31 -7.38
C LEU A 117 18.66 0.66 -8.46
N VAL A 118 18.31 1.39 -9.53
CA VAL A 118 17.66 0.80 -10.72
C VAL A 118 18.73 0.32 -11.72
N THR A 119 19.87 1.01 -11.77
CA THR A 119 20.82 0.90 -12.88
C THR A 119 21.63 -0.40 -12.95
N GLU A 120 21.80 -1.14 -11.86
CA GLU A 120 22.57 -2.41 -11.92
C GLU A 120 21.88 -3.50 -12.76
N ASP A 121 20.55 -3.47 -12.89
CA ASP A 121 19.81 -4.46 -13.71
C ASP A 121 19.69 -4.01 -15.19
N LEU A 122 19.77 -2.71 -15.45
CA LEU A 122 19.65 -2.13 -16.80
C LEU A 122 20.98 -2.06 -17.56
N LYS A 123 22.14 -2.19 -16.90
CA LYS A 123 23.44 -2.31 -17.59
C LYS A 123 23.55 -3.58 -18.44
N VAL A 124 22.73 -4.60 -18.16
CA VAL A 124 22.63 -5.82 -18.98
C VAL A 124 21.68 -5.63 -20.18
N GLN A 125 20.76 -4.63 -20.14
CA GLN A 125 19.75 -4.42 -21.18
C GLN A 125 19.97 -3.19 -22.07
N LYS A 126 20.86 -2.26 -21.69
CA LYS A 126 21.16 -1.02 -22.44
C LYS A 126 22.03 -1.18 -23.70
N ASN A 127 22.28 -2.40 -24.19
CA ASN A 127 22.95 -2.62 -25.48
C ASN A 127 21.99 -2.67 -26.68
N HIS A 128 20.68 -2.52 -26.49
CA HIS A 128 19.76 -2.44 -27.63
C HIS A 128 18.71 -1.33 -27.44
N ALA A 129 18.62 -0.48 -28.46
CA ALA A 129 17.71 0.66 -28.65
C ALA A 129 18.06 1.96 -27.89
N SER A 130 18.97 2.74 -28.49
CA SER A 130 18.78 4.19 -28.56
C SER A 130 17.66 4.47 -29.56
N GLU A 131 16.78 5.42 -29.27
CA GLU A 131 16.38 6.47 -30.22
C GLU A 131 15.59 7.58 -29.51
N THR A 132 15.84 8.78 -29.99
CA THR A 132 15.50 10.13 -29.49
C THR A 132 14.07 10.54 -29.81
N ALA A 133 13.44 11.38 -28.98
CA ALA A 133 12.36 12.28 -29.43
C ALA A 133 12.19 13.53 -28.55
N ASP A 134 11.96 14.64 -29.23
CA ASP A 134 11.98 16.03 -28.80
C ASP A 134 10.85 16.49 -27.87
N VAL A 135 11.10 17.59 -27.15
CA VAL A 135 10.22 18.23 -26.17
C VAL A 135 9.23 19.19 -26.86
N ASP A 136 7.92 18.91 -26.76
CA ASP A 136 6.85 19.79 -27.26
C ASP A 136 6.27 20.69 -26.15
N THR A 137 6.19 21.99 -26.43
CA THR A 137 5.89 23.11 -25.51
C THR A 137 4.41 23.25 -25.12
N ASN A 138 3.57 22.25 -25.41
CA ASN A 138 2.12 22.26 -25.12
C ASN A 138 1.74 21.74 -23.72
N ASP A 139 2.71 21.25 -22.92
CA ASP A 139 2.47 20.61 -21.60
C ASP A 139 2.13 21.61 -20.46
N LEU A 140 2.16 22.91 -20.73
CA LEU A 140 1.94 23.94 -19.70
C LEU A 140 0.46 24.31 -19.51
N VAL A 141 -0.38 24.10 -20.53
CA VAL A 141 -1.82 24.46 -20.48
C VAL A 141 -2.67 23.33 -19.89
N SER A 142 -2.30 22.06 -20.14
CA SER A 142 -2.91 20.87 -19.52
C SER A 142 -2.72 20.86 -18.00
N SER A 143 -1.60 21.39 -17.51
CA SER A 143 -1.28 21.48 -16.08
C SER A 143 -2.20 22.45 -15.32
N ILE A 144 -2.83 23.42 -15.99
CA ILE A 144 -3.76 24.38 -15.34
C ILE A 144 -5.18 23.80 -15.24
N GLN A 145 -5.60 22.93 -16.18
CA GLN A 145 -6.89 22.25 -16.10
C GLN A 145 -6.93 21.15 -15.03
N GLY A 146 -5.80 20.55 -14.69
CA GLY A 146 -5.69 19.58 -13.59
C GLY A 146 -5.83 20.17 -12.18
N LEU A 147 -5.80 21.50 -12.05
CA LEU A 147 -5.95 22.21 -10.76
C LEU A 147 -7.41 22.53 -10.40
N MET A 148 -8.38 22.25 -11.29
CA MET A 148 -9.79 22.29 -10.91
C MET A 148 -10.16 21.01 -10.15
N ILE A 149 -10.19 21.14 -8.83
CA ILE A 149 -10.83 20.19 -7.91
C ILE A 149 -12.24 19.93 -8.42
N SER A 150 -12.45 18.76 -9.05
CA SER A 150 -13.79 18.27 -9.32
C SER A 150 -14.42 17.90 -7.99
N SER A 151 -15.09 18.86 -7.37
CA SER A 151 -16.03 18.60 -6.30
C SER A 151 -17.05 17.59 -6.83
N VAL A 152 -16.97 16.35 -6.36
CA VAL A 152 -17.96 15.32 -6.66
C VAL A 152 -19.29 15.82 -6.10
N SER A 153 -20.14 16.33 -6.97
CA SER A 153 -21.50 16.69 -6.65
C SER A 153 -22.22 15.39 -6.32
N VAL A 154 -22.74 15.27 -5.10
CA VAL A 154 -23.66 14.20 -4.73
C VAL A 154 -24.96 14.44 -5.47
N GLY A 155 -25.03 13.91 -6.69
CA GLY A 155 -26.26 13.82 -7.48
C GLY A 155 -27.00 12.54 -7.13
N SER A 156 -28.27 12.69 -6.77
CA SER A 156 -29.23 11.63 -6.47
C SER A 156 -29.20 10.48 -7.48
N ALA A 157 -29.39 9.27 -6.96
CA ALA A 157 -29.49 8.01 -7.70
C ALA A 157 -30.41 8.11 -8.93
N SER A 158 -29.86 7.71 -10.09
CA SER A 158 -30.62 7.22 -11.24
C SER A 158 -30.00 5.89 -11.66
N GLU A 159 -30.81 4.84 -11.65
CA GLU A 159 -30.51 3.47 -12.07
C GLU A 159 -30.29 3.40 -13.59
N ASP A 160 -29.18 3.93 -14.11
CA ASP A 160 -28.61 3.50 -15.41
C ASP A 160 -27.18 3.99 -15.64
N ALA A 161 -26.33 3.92 -14.61
CA ALA A 161 -24.92 4.21 -14.80
C ALA A 161 -24.24 2.95 -15.38
N THR A 162 -24.16 2.87 -16.71
CA THR A 162 -23.17 2.01 -17.38
C THR A 162 -21.83 2.24 -16.70
N VAL A 163 -21.34 1.22 -15.97
CA VAL A 163 -20.05 1.27 -15.29
C VAL A 163 -19.01 1.61 -16.35
N LYS A 164 -18.47 2.84 -16.32
CA LYS A 164 -17.41 3.26 -17.26
C LYS A 164 -16.29 2.23 -17.15
N ALA A 165 -16.02 1.52 -18.24
CA ALA A 165 -15.01 0.48 -18.26
C ALA A 165 -13.65 1.07 -17.84
N LEU A 166 -12.94 0.37 -16.95
CA LEU A 166 -11.62 0.79 -16.49
C LEU A 166 -10.67 0.85 -17.69
N LYS A 167 -10.17 2.04 -18.03
CA LYS A 167 -9.18 2.22 -19.08
C LYS A 167 -7.79 1.88 -18.53
N VAL A 168 -7.16 0.86 -19.10
CA VAL A 168 -5.82 0.40 -18.71
C VAL A 168 -4.82 0.85 -19.76
N SER A 169 -3.72 1.47 -19.33
CA SER A 169 -2.59 1.85 -20.20
C SER A 169 -1.28 1.38 -19.60
N LYS A 170 -0.41 0.77 -20.40
CA LYS A 170 0.95 0.40 -20.00
C LYS A 170 1.86 1.62 -20.19
N LYS A 171 2.39 2.15 -19.10
CA LYS A 171 3.31 3.30 -19.04
C LYS A 171 4.37 3.06 -17.96
N GLY A 172 5.45 3.82 -17.99
CA GLY A 172 6.57 3.62 -17.07
C GLY A 172 7.42 2.40 -17.43
N HIS A 173 8.33 2.06 -16.52
CA HIS A 173 9.14 0.87 -16.59
C HIS A 173 9.18 0.17 -15.23
N TYR A 174 9.63 -1.08 -15.23
CA TYR A 174 9.76 -1.84 -14.01
C TYR A 174 10.81 -1.20 -13.07
N ILE A 175 10.46 -1.08 -11.79
CA ILE A 175 11.35 -0.62 -10.72
C ILE A 175 11.62 -1.79 -9.78
N PRO A 176 12.87 -2.24 -9.59
CA PRO A 176 13.17 -3.37 -8.72
C PRO A 176 12.84 -3.04 -7.25
N GLN A 177 12.46 -4.04 -6.46
CA GLN A 177 12.05 -3.84 -5.06
C GLN A 177 13.20 -3.24 -4.22
N ARG A 178 14.45 -3.58 -4.54
CA ARG A 178 15.64 -3.03 -3.88
C ARG A 178 15.77 -1.51 -4.00
N ALA A 179 15.12 -0.89 -4.99
CA ALA A 179 15.24 0.53 -5.27
C ALA A 179 14.15 1.38 -4.59
N VAL A 180 13.04 0.79 -4.12
CA VAL A 180 11.95 1.58 -3.53
C VAL A 180 12.27 2.04 -2.12
N PHE A 181 11.71 3.19 -1.74
CA PHE A 181 11.80 3.74 -0.39
C PHE A 181 10.42 4.12 0.18
N ASP A 182 10.34 4.17 1.51
CA ASP A 182 9.29 4.87 2.26
C ASP A 182 9.91 6.14 2.86
N LEU A 183 9.12 7.18 3.00
CA LEU A 183 9.55 8.48 3.45
C LEU A 183 8.79 8.94 4.68
N LYS A 184 9.51 9.54 5.62
CA LYS A 184 8.92 10.19 6.78
C LYS A 184 9.51 11.56 7.01
N THR A 185 8.64 12.52 7.32
CA THR A 185 9.04 13.83 7.81
C THR A 185 8.87 13.93 9.32
N ARG A 186 9.79 14.61 10.00
CA ARG A 186 9.72 14.90 11.43
C ARG A 186 10.18 16.33 11.73
N SER A 187 9.62 16.96 12.75
CA SER A 187 10.21 18.18 13.31
C SER A 187 11.60 17.85 13.88
N ILE A 188 12.57 18.75 13.74
CA ILE A 188 13.90 18.63 14.35
C ILE A 188 13.81 18.45 15.87
N MET A 189 12.73 18.94 16.49
CA MET A 189 12.45 18.74 17.91
C MET A 189 12.30 17.25 18.29
N ARG A 190 12.01 16.38 17.32
CA ARG A 190 11.87 14.92 17.50
C ARG A 190 13.11 14.14 17.04
N VAL A 191 14.26 14.79 16.85
CA VAL A 191 15.50 14.12 16.40
C VAL A 191 15.99 13.01 17.34
N HIS A 192 15.65 13.09 18.62
CA HIS A 192 15.96 12.07 19.63
C HIS A 192 14.99 10.87 19.60
N VAL A 193 13.87 10.98 18.88
CA VAL A 193 12.90 9.89 18.74
C VAL A 193 13.43 8.90 17.72
N ARG A 194 13.40 7.61 18.07
CA ARG A 194 13.82 6.51 17.19
C ARG A 194 12.77 6.21 16.13
N THR A 195 12.57 7.16 15.22
CA THR A 195 11.50 7.14 14.20
C THR A 195 11.60 5.90 13.30
N LEU A 196 12.81 5.46 12.95
CA LEU A 196 12.97 4.23 12.16
C LEU A 196 12.38 3.02 12.92
N GLU A 197 12.69 2.84 14.20
CA GLU A 197 12.19 1.72 15.00
C GLU A 197 10.64 1.68 15.08
N GLU A 198 9.99 2.85 15.12
CA GLU A 198 8.52 2.96 15.08
C GLU A 198 7.93 2.47 13.74
N GLU A 199 8.66 2.68 12.64
CA GLU A 199 8.19 2.37 11.28
C GLU A 199 8.62 0.96 10.81
N LEU A 200 9.65 0.33 11.41
CA LEU A 200 10.15 -1.01 11.05
C LEU A 200 9.03 -2.07 10.86
N PRO A 201 8.02 -2.19 11.75
CA PRO A 201 6.93 -3.15 11.54
C PRO A 201 6.15 -2.93 10.24
N ARG A 202 5.90 -1.67 9.86
CA ARG A 202 5.21 -1.30 8.63
C ARG A 202 6.10 -1.59 7.42
N LEU A 203 7.38 -1.24 7.50
CA LEU A 203 8.36 -1.45 6.43
C LEU A 203 8.62 -2.94 6.19
N TRP A 204 8.63 -3.74 7.25
CA TRP A 204 8.75 -5.19 7.19
C TRP A 204 7.55 -5.82 6.45
N ILE A 205 6.30 -5.46 6.76
CA ILE A 205 5.14 -5.96 6.00
C ILE A 205 5.22 -5.58 4.51
N ARG A 206 5.71 -4.39 4.21
CA ARG A 206 5.80 -3.87 2.84
C ARG A 206 7.07 -4.34 2.12
N GLN A 207 7.99 -4.99 2.82
CA GLN A 207 9.29 -5.41 2.29
C GLN A 207 10.07 -4.23 1.66
N ILE A 208 9.98 -3.03 2.24
CA ILE A 208 10.64 -1.82 1.71
C ILE A 208 12.06 -1.74 2.30
N PRO A 209 13.12 -1.76 1.47
CA PRO A 209 14.49 -1.85 1.96
C PRO A 209 15.15 -0.50 2.24
N ASN A 210 14.57 0.61 1.77
CA ASN A 210 15.14 1.95 1.95
C ASN A 210 14.18 2.86 2.72
N PHE A 211 14.70 3.69 3.61
CA PHE A 211 13.94 4.64 4.39
C PHE A 211 14.56 6.03 4.29
N ILE A 212 13.75 7.02 3.96
CA ILE A 212 14.16 8.43 3.95
C ILE A 212 13.53 9.13 5.14
N LEU A 213 14.35 9.68 6.02
CA LEU A 213 13.92 10.47 7.16
C LEU A 213 14.38 11.92 7.00
N ALA A 214 13.40 12.82 6.82
CA ALA A 214 13.65 14.23 6.61
C ALA A 214 13.21 15.06 7.83
N TYR A 215 14.18 15.69 8.49
CA TYR A 215 13.94 16.60 9.61
C TYR A 215 13.78 18.05 9.13
N HIS A 216 12.77 18.73 9.70
CA HIS A 216 12.49 20.12 9.40
C HIS A 216 12.46 21.02 10.63
N THR A 217 12.81 22.29 10.44
CA THR A 217 12.54 23.39 11.39
C THR A 217 11.48 24.29 10.75
N LEU A 218 10.26 24.27 11.29
CA LEU A 218 9.14 25.09 10.78
C LEU A 218 8.94 24.97 9.25
N GLY A 219 9.03 23.75 8.71
CA GLY A 219 8.83 23.48 7.27
C GLY A 219 10.09 23.56 6.41
N ARG A 220 11.19 24.13 6.91
CA ARG A 220 12.49 24.09 6.22
C ARG A 220 13.22 22.79 6.55
N PHE A 221 13.46 21.96 5.54
CA PHE A 221 14.20 20.69 5.67
C PHE A 221 15.71 20.93 5.56
N ASN A 222 16.45 20.56 6.62
CA ASN A 222 17.90 20.80 6.69
C ASN A 222 18.72 19.52 6.95
N ASP A 223 18.05 18.41 7.28
CA ASP A 223 18.68 17.12 7.55
C ASP A 223 17.81 16.03 6.92
N ILE A 224 18.27 15.50 5.78
CA ILE A 224 17.61 14.44 5.02
C ILE A 224 18.53 13.24 5.04
N ARG A 225 18.06 12.14 5.63
CA ARG A 225 18.82 10.91 5.79
C ARG A 225 18.24 9.86 4.86
N VAL A 226 19.04 9.37 3.93
CA VAL A 226 18.70 8.25 3.05
C VAL A 226 19.41 7.02 3.59
N GLN A 227 18.66 6.00 3.97
CA GLN A 227 19.17 4.83 4.69
C GLN A 227 18.72 3.55 4.00
N ASP A 228 19.67 2.64 3.74
CA ASP A 228 19.36 1.23 3.53
C ASP A 228 19.12 0.60 4.90
N ILE A 229 17.95 -0.01 5.08
CA ILE A 229 17.48 -0.53 6.37
C ILE A 229 17.35 -2.06 6.40
N ARG A 230 17.96 -2.76 5.44
CA ARG A 230 17.82 -4.22 5.31
C ARG A 230 18.33 -4.97 6.53
N GLU A 231 19.43 -4.51 7.13
CA GLU A 231 19.96 -5.13 8.34
C GLU A 231 19.06 -4.83 9.54
N GLU A 232 18.54 -3.62 9.67
CA GLU A 232 17.60 -3.22 10.73
C GLU A 232 16.31 -4.04 10.65
N LEU A 233 15.80 -4.33 9.46
CA LEU A 233 14.64 -5.20 9.26
C LEU A 233 14.91 -6.64 9.72
N LYS A 234 16.09 -7.19 9.41
CA LYS A 234 16.49 -8.53 9.89
C LYS A 234 16.61 -8.58 11.41
N HIS A 235 17.25 -7.58 12.00
CA HIS A 235 17.38 -7.48 13.46
C HIS A 235 16.00 -7.32 14.12
N TRP A 236 15.12 -6.49 13.54
CA TRP A 236 13.76 -6.33 14.02
C TRP A 236 13.00 -7.65 13.98
N GLU A 237 13.03 -8.37 12.85
CA GLU A 237 12.41 -9.67 12.70
C GLU A 237 12.91 -10.68 13.74
N ALA A 238 14.23 -10.78 13.93
CA ALA A 238 14.83 -11.65 14.94
C ALA A 238 14.39 -11.28 16.36
N SER A 239 14.26 -9.98 16.66
CA SER A 239 13.82 -9.49 17.98
C SER A 239 12.31 -9.68 18.23
N GLN A 240 11.50 -9.78 17.17
CA GLN A 240 10.04 -9.81 17.25
C GLN A 240 9.43 -11.21 17.05
N GLN A 241 10.24 -12.27 17.06
CA GLN A 241 9.77 -13.64 16.85
C GLN A 241 8.52 -14.02 17.68
N PRO A 242 8.42 -13.72 18.99
CA PRO A 242 7.21 -14.03 19.75
C PRO A 242 5.94 -13.37 19.20
N ALA A 243 6.04 -12.13 18.72
CA ALA A 243 4.93 -11.41 18.13
C ALA A 243 4.61 -11.90 16.70
N LEU A 244 5.63 -12.26 15.93
CA LEU A 244 5.47 -12.82 14.59
C LEU A 244 4.82 -14.21 14.63
N ILE A 245 5.12 -15.03 15.63
CA ILE A 245 4.42 -16.30 15.86
C ILE A 245 2.93 -16.06 16.16
N LYS A 246 2.61 -15.11 17.05
CA LYS A 246 1.21 -14.73 17.32
C LYS A 246 0.50 -14.22 16.07
N PHE A 247 1.19 -13.41 15.26
CA PHE A 247 0.68 -12.89 14.00
C PHE A 247 0.42 -14.03 13.01
N ALA A 248 1.34 -14.98 12.87
CA ALA A 248 1.17 -16.17 12.05
C ALA A 248 -0.04 -17.00 12.48
N THR A 249 -0.17 -17.30 13.78
CA THR A 249 -1.32 -18.03 14.33
C THR A 249 -2.63 -17.29 14.06
N LEU A 250 -2.63 -15.95 14.23
CA LEU A 250 -3.80 -15.13 13.95
C LEU A 250 -4.23 -15.22 12.47
N LEU A 251 -3.28 -15.10 11.55
CA LEU A 251 -3.57 -15.21 10.11
C LEU A 251 -4.10 -16.61 9.76
N HIS A 252 -3.49 -17.67 10.29
CA HIS A 252 -3.99 -19.05 10.09
C HIS A 252 -5.40 -19.24 10.63
N ASN A 253 -5.71 -18.67 11.79
CA ASN A 253 -7.06 -18.72 12.37
C ASN A 253 -8.07 -17.97 11.51
N ILE A 254 -7.73 -16.76 11.05
CA ILE A 254 -8.58 -15.98 10.14
C ILE A 254 -8.84 -16.76 8.86
N VAL A 255 -7.80 -17.32 8.23
CA VAL A 255 -7.93 -18.06 6.97
C VAL A 255 -8.76 -19.33 7.14
N SER A 256 -8.50 -20.10 8.20
CA SER A 256 -9.23 -21.34 8.49
C SER A 256 -10.71 -21.06 8.78
N PHE A 257 -10.98 -20.02 9.57
CA PHE A 257 -12.34 -19.58 9.85
C PHE A 257 -13.05 -19.11 8.58
N ALA A 258 -12.41 -18.23 7.80
CA ALA A 258 -12.98 -17.68 6.56
C ALA A 258 -13.35 -18.77 5.55
N ARG A 259 -12.48 -19.76 5.36
CA ARG A 259 -12.71 -20.87 4.43
C ARG A 259 -13.75 -21.89 4.93
N GLY A 260 -14.04 -21.90 6.24
CA GLY A 260 -15.04 -22.78 6.84
C GLY A 260 -16.47 -22.25 6.79
N LEU A 261 -16.67 -20.97 6.45
CA LEU A 261 -17.98 -20.36 6.33
C LEU A 261 -18.62 -20.62 4.97
N ASN A 262 -19.91 -20.94 4.96
CA ASN A 262 -20.72 -21.05 3.74
C ASN A 262 -21.01 -19.68 3.11
N ASP A 263 -21.04 -18.63 3.94
CA ASP A 263 -21.18 -17.24 3.51
C ASP A 263 -19.79 -16.59 3.54
N CYS A 264 -19.30 -16.23 2.35
CA CYS A 264 -17.90 -15.92 2.13
C CYS A 264 -17.48 -14.54 2.66
N LYS A 265 -18.26 -13.87 3.50
CA LYS A 265 -18.02 -12.49 3.96
C LYS A 265 -18.28 -12.30 5.44
N PHE A 266 -17.32 -11.70 6.14
CA PHE A 266 -17.50 -11.25 7.52
C PHE A 266 -16.63 -10.04 7.81
N GLU A 267 -16.80 -9.45 8.98
CA GLU A 267 -16.01 -8.33 9.45
C GLU A 267 -15.17 -8.73 10.66
N ILE A 268 -13.91 -8.28 10.65
CA ILE A 268 -13.02 -8.30 11.81
C ILE A 268 -13.08 -6.91 12.44
N GLU A 269 -13.28 -6.88 13.76
CA GLU A 269 -13.24 -5.66 14.56
C GLU A 269 -12.38 -5.84 15.81
N TYR A 270 -11.63 -4.81 16.11
CA TYR A 270 -10.91 -4.64 17.35
C TYR A 270 -11.19 -3.26 17.93
N GLU A 271 -11.49 -3.20 19.22
CA GLU A 271 -11.62 -1.97 19.99
C GLU A 271 -10.41 -1.81 20.93
N GLU A 272 -9.81 -0.62 20.93
CA GLU A 272 -8.64 -0.31 21.76
C GLU A 272 -8.92 -0.55 23.25
N GLY A 273 -8.01 -1.31 23.87
CA GLY A 273 -8.14 -1.71 25.27
C GLY A 273 -8.80 -3.07 25.48
N GLU A 274 -9.48 -3.60 24.46
CA GLU A 274 -10.04 -4.95 24.51
C GLU A 274 -8.96 -6.02 24.33
N LYS A 275 -9.26 -7.23 24.82
CA LYS A 275 -8.38 -8.40 24.67
C LYS A 275 -8.74 -9.29 23.49
N ILE A 276 -9.93 -9.09 22.92
CA ILE A 276 -10.54 -10.00 21.97
C ILE A 276 -10.62 -9.33 20.60
N LEU A 277 -10.31 -10.10 19.56
CA LEU A 277 -10.58 -9.75 18.18
C LEU A 277 -11.91 -10.40 17.77
N SER A 278 -12.90 -9.61 17.39
CA SER A 278 -14.27 -10.08 17.14
C SER A 278 -14.50 -10.34 15.65
N PHE A 279 -15.12 -11.48 15.34
CA PHE A 279 -15.64 -11.79 14.00
C PHE A 279 -17.15 -11.62 14.03
N ARG A 280 -17.69 -10.82 13.11
CA ARG A 280 -19.08 -10.36 13.12
C ARG A 280 -19.65 -10.27 11.72
N GLU A 281 -20.97 -10.29 11.62
CA GLU A 281 -21.66 -10.00 10.36
C GLU A 281 -21.31 -8.57 9.88
N PRO A 282 -21.08 -8.36 8.58
CA PRO A 282 -20.79 -7.04 8.06
C PRO A 282 -22.01 -6.13 8.19
N GLY A 283 -21.91 -5.03 8.95
CA GLY A 283 -22.96 -4.01 8.96
C GLY A 283 -23.01 -3.19 7.66
N GLY A 284 -24.18 -2.66 7.28
CA GLY A 284 -24.33 -1.77 6.12
C GLY A 284 -24.19 -2.46 4.74
N VAL A 285 -24.16 -1.69 3.66
CA VAL A 285 -23.99 -2.23 2.30
C VAL A 285 -22.53 -2.60 2.08
N VAL A 286 -22.27 -3.88 1.80
CA VAL A 286 -20.93 -4.40 1.53
C VAL A 286 -20.85 -4.95 0.11
N ASN A 287 -20.19 -4.19 -0.76
CA ASN A 287 -19.89 -4.61 -2.13
C ASN A 287 -18.90 -5.79 -2.11
N SER A 288 -18.97 -6.66 -3.12
CA SER A 288 -17.95 -7.71 -3.31
C SER A 288 -16.60 -7.10 -3.66
N VAL A 289 -15.54 -7.76 -3.20
CA VAL A 289 -14.15 -7.40 -3.44
C VAL A 289 -13.77 -7.45 -4.91
N LEU A 290 -14.43 -8.32 -5.68
CA LEU A 290 -14.25 -8.42 -7.13
C LEU A 290 -15.55 -8.08 -7.86
N PRO A 291 -15.46 -7.42 -9.03
CA PRO A 291 -16.60 -7.35 -9.93
C PRO A 291 -16.97 -8.77 -10.39
N THR A 292 -18.25 -8.98 -10.75
CA THR A 292 -18.77 -10.30 -11.16
C THR A 292 -17.97 -10.94 -12.30
N SER A 293 -17.37 -10.14 -13.18
CA SER A 293 -16.50 -10.60 -14.28
C SER A 293 -15.22 -11.31 -13.79
N LEU A 294 -14.72 -10.96 -12.61
CA LEU A 294 -13.51 -11.52 -12.00
C LEU A 294 -13.82 -12.50 -10.85
N ALA A 295 -15.07 -12.59 -10.39
CA ALA A 295 -15.47 -13.48 -9.30
C ALA A 295 -15.44 -14.98 -9.67
N ARG A 296 -15.20 -15.32 -10.94
CA ARG A 296 -15.06 -16.72 -11.43
C ARG A 296 -13.60 -17.19 -11.51
N ILE A 297 -12.65 -16.34 -11.09
CA ILE A 297 -11.23 -16.68 -11.06
C ILE A 297 -10.98 -17.76 -10.03
#